data_AF-A0A194VPI5-F1
#
_entry.id   AF-A0A194VPI5-F1
#
_cell.length_a   1.000
_cell.length_b   1.000
_cell.length_c   1.000
_cell.angle_alpha   90.00
_cell.angle_beta   90.00
_cell.angle_gamma   90.00
#
_symmetry.space_group_name_H-M   'P 1'
#
loop_
_entity.id
_entity.type
_entity.pdbx_description
1 polymer ?
#
loop_
_entity_poly.entity_id
_entity_poly.type
_entity_poly.pdbx_seq_one_letter_code
_entity_poly.pdbx_strand_id
1 'polypeptide(L)'
;MLQPRIRPLASSLLSLFNSASLARSYASKAASKGPSKGPSKGGPSKSASRAVAVPTPTFRAEELSKRSDEEQTVILRTYKPRTPGVRHLKRPINDHLWKGRPYLKLTIPKKGQARGGRNNSGRVTVRHRGGGHKRRIRTVDFDRWAPGPHLVDRIEYDPNRSAHIALVSSKADGKKSYIVAADGMRAGDVIHSYRSGIPKDLLDSMGGIIDPGILASKTAHRGNCLPMHMIPVGTMIYCIGSRKDGPARFCRSAGTYGVIASKEEETRDDGTKIVVGKHVSVRLQSGEIRKVDKDAIATIGIASNVHYNYTSLGKAGRKRWMGIRPTVRGVAMNSVDHPLGGGRGKSKGNRPPVSPWGTPSKGGYKTRRKHNINRFIVTARVRNMGKRRDRKGS
;
A
#
# COMPACT_ATOMS: atom_id res chain seq x y z
N MET A 1 -32.32 9.37 -55.13
CA MET A 1 -32.26 7.93 -55.49
C MET A 1 -31.44 7.21 -54.41
N LEU A 2 -31.93 6.92 -53.20
CA LEU A 2 -33.02 6.00 -52.82
C LEU A 2 -32.99 4.69 -53.61
N GLN A 3 -32.31 3.66 -53.09
CA GLN A 3 -32.98 2.54 -52.41
C GLN A 3 -31.99 1.57 -51.71
N PRO A 4 -32.37 1.01 -50.54
CA PRO A 4 -31.58 0.06 -49.75
C PRO A 4 -31.97 -1.41 -50.05
N ARG A 5 -31.03 -2.35 -49.87
CA ARG A 5 -31.33 -3.79 -49.89
C ARG A 5 -31.67 -4.29 -48.48
N ILE A 6 -32.95 -4.60 -48.26
CA ILE A 6 -33.48 -5.39 -47.15
C ILE A 6 -34.20 -6.60 -47.77
N ARG A 7 -34.04 -7.78 -47.15
CA ARG A 7 -35.05 -8.86 -46.88
C ARG A 7 -34.40 -10.26 -46.92
N PRO A 8 -34.98 -11.31 -46.30
CA PRO A 8 -35.99 -11.33 -45.23
C PRO A 8 -35.68 -12.31 -44.06
N LEU A 9 -36.42 -12.10 -42.98
CA LEU A 9 -36.71 -13.02 -41.88
C LEU A 9 -38.06 -13.71 -42.18
N ALA A 10 -38.11 -15.04 -42.14
CA ALA A 10 -39.31 -15.88 -41.98
C ALA A 10 -38.80 -17.28 -41.57
N SER A 11 -38.96 -17.77 -40.34
CA SER A 11 -40.16 -18.29 -39.65
C SER A 11 -40.67 -19.63 -40.20
N SER A 12 -40.42 -20.72 -39.45
CA SER A 12 -41.39 -21.81 -39.17
C SER A 12 -40.74 -22.83 -38.20
N LEU A 13 -41.36 -23.00 -37.02
CA LEU A 13 -42.06 -24.21 -36.52
C LEU A 13 -41.11 -25.29 -35.93
N LEU A 14 -41.05 -25.44 -34.61
CA LEU A 14 -41.89 -26.33 -33.77
C LEU A 14 -41.68 -27.84 -34.04
N SER A 15 -40.86 -28.48 -33.21
CA SER A 15 -40.97 -29.89 -32.80
C SER A 15 -40.17 -30.07 -31.50
N LEU A 16 -40.83 -30.08 -30.35
CA LEU A 16 -41.21 -31.29 -29.59
C LEU A 16 -40.02 -32.01 -28.93
N PHE A 17 -40.04 -31.93 -27.59
CA PHE A 17 -39.63 -32.93 -26.61
C PHE A 17 -38.67 -34.03 -27.07
N ASN A 18 -37.46 -34.04 -26.50
CA ASN A 18 -37.01 -35.28 -25.87
C ASN A 18 -36.14 -35.01 -24.63
N SER A 19 -36.65 -35.51 -23.52
CA SER A 19 -36.05 -35.65 -22.21
C SER A 19 -34.91 -36.68 -22.24
N ALA A 20 -33.74 -36.31 -21.74
CA ALA A 20 -32.79 -37.27 -21.17
C ALA A 20 -31.89 -36.58 -20.15
N SER A 21 -32.30 -36.72 -18.90
CA SER A 21 -31.53 -36.52 -17.69
C SER A 21 -30.23 -37.33 -17.72
N LEU A 22 -29.08 -36.67 -17.57
CA LEU A 22 -27.87 -37.29 -17.05
C LEU A 22 -27.43 -36.54 -15.79
N ALA A 23 -28.10 -36.87 -14.70
CA ALA A 23 -27.64 -36.60 -13.35
C ALA A 23 -26.37 -37.42 -13.11
N ARG A 24 -25.23 -36.75 -13.00
CA ARG A 24 -23.98 -37.37 -12.55
C ARG A 24 -23.98 -37.36 -11.02
N SER A 25 -24.40 -38.48 -10.42
CA SER A 25 -24.23 -38.77 -8.99
C SER A 25 -23.00 -39.69 -8.78
N TYR A 26 -22.65 -39.92 -7.51
CA TYR A 26 -21.54 -40.70 -6.95
C TYR A 26 -20.20 -39.95 -6.80
N ALA A 27 -19.54 -39.88 -5.64
CA ALA A 27 -19.82 -40.41 -4.31
C ALA A 27 -19.02 -39.61 -3.25
N SER A 28 -19.64 -39.35 -2.11
CA SER A 28 -18.98 -38.89 -0.89
C SER A 28 -18.32 -40.08 -0.19
N LYS A 29 -16.99 -40.02 0.04
CA LYS A 29 -16.30 -41.00 0.87
C LYS A 29 -16.21 -40.46 2.30
N ALA A 30 -17.02 -41.01 3.20
CA ALA A 30 -16.94 -40.76 4.64
C ALA A 30 -16.25 -41.93 5.35
N ALA A 31 -15.39 -41.56 6.30
CA ALA A 31 -14.86 -42.25 7.47
C ALA A 31 -14.81 -43.79 7.55
N SER A 32 -13.60 -44.30 7.80
CA SER A 32 -13.39 -45.54 8.56
C SER A 32 -12.47 -45.26 9.76
N LYS A 33 -13.03 -45.32 10.97
CA LYS A 33 -12.31 -45.41 12.24
C LYS A 33 -11.66 -46.78 12.33
N GLY A 34 -10.37 -46.83 12.70
CA GLY A 34 -9.66 -48.03 13.16
C GLY A 34 -9.28 -47.91 14.65
N PRO A 35 -8.95 -49.02 15.32
CA PRO A 35 -9.42 -49.28 16.70
C PRO A 35 -8.47 -48.83 17.81
N SER A 36 -9.09 -48.67 18.98
CA SER A 36 -8.55 -48.50 20.32
C SER A 36 -7.66 -49.66 20.79
N LYS A 37 -6.52 -49.35 21.42
CA LYS A 37 -5.86 -50.22 22.40
C LYS A 37 -5.88 -49.54 23.77
N GLY A 38 -6.46 -50.24 24.74
CA GLY A 38 -6.48 -49.90 26.17
C GLY A 38 -5.23 -50.41 26.91
N PRO A 39 -5.26 -50.49 28.26
CA PRO A 39 -4.33 -49.78 29.13
C PRO A 39 -3.27 -50.68 29.79
N SER A 40 -2.14 -50.09 30.19
CA SER A 40 -1.15 -50.75 31.06
C SER A 40 -1.08 -50.07 32.44
N LYS A 41 -1.31 -50.90 33.47
CA LYS A 41 -1.05 -50.77 34.91
C LYS A 41 0.40 -50.27 35.16
N GLY A 42 0.83 -49.56 36.21
CA GLY A 42 0.37 -49.38 37.59
C GLY A 42 1.47 -49.86 38.58
N GLY A 43 2.19 -48.94 39.25
CA GLY A 43 3.04 -49.20 40.45
C GLY A 43 4.41 -48.48 40.48
N PRO A 44 5.04 -48.24 41.65
CA PRO A 44 4.59 -47.34 42.72
C PRO A 44 5.56 -46.17 43.02
N SER A 45 5.07 -45.25 43.85
CA SER A 45 5.64 -44.00 44.35
C SER A 45 6.93 -44.09 45.17
N LYS A 46 7.80 -43.09 45.05
CA LYS A 46 8.62 -42.56 46.16
C LYS A 46 8.53 -41.03 46.22
N SER A 47 8.11 -40.55 47.38
CA SER A 47 7.99 -39.16 47.81
C SER A 47 9.35 -38.54 48.11
N ALA A 48 9.59 -37.33 47.60
CA ALA A 48 10.52 -36.38 48.21
C ALA A 48 10.01 -34.96 47.95
N SER A 49 9.57 -34.31 49.02
CA SER A 49 9.20 -32.90 49.08
C SER A 49 10.41 -32.02 48.77
N ARG A 50 10.34 -31.20 47.72
CA ARG A 50 11.22 -30.05 47.52
C ARG A 50 10.39 -28.83 47.15
N ALA A 51 10.67 -27.74 47.86
CA ALA A 51 9.94 -26.48 47.83
C ALA A 51 9.64 -25.98 46.41
N VAL A 52 8.41 -25.54 46.19
CA VAL A 52 7.97 -24.86 44.96
C VAL A 52 8.56 -23.46 44.96
N ALA A 53 9.71 -23.29 44.31
CA ALA A 53 10.17 -21.97 43.90
C ALA A 53 9.34 -21.54 42.67
N VAL A 54 8.64 -20.40 42.79
CA VAL A 54 7.92 -19.75 41.69
C VAL A 54 8.91 -19.46 40.56
N PRO A 55 8.69 -19.94 39.32
CA PRO A 55 9.57 -19.60 38.22
C PRO A 55 9.33 -18.14 37.81
N THR A 56 10.33 -17.30 38.06
CA THR A 56 10.46 -15.97 37.48
C THR A 56 10.34 -16.09 35.94
N PRO A 57 9.59 -15.21 35.25
CA PRO A 57 9.49 -15.25 33.80
C PRO A 57 10.76 -14.68 33.18
N THR A 58 11.85 -15.43 33.20
CA THR A 58 12.99 -15.20 32.31
C THR A 58 12.56 -15.61 30.91
N PHE A 59 12.18 -14.63 30.10
CA PHE A 59 12.03 -14.78 28.66
C PHE A 59 13.28 -15.48 28.11
N ARG A 60 13.17 -16.76 27.77
CA ARG A 60 14.19 -17.52 27.05
C ARG A 60 14.33 -16.90 25.66
N ALA A 61 15.26 -15.94 25.54
CA ALA A 61 15.61 -15.27 24.30
C ALA A 61 16.08 -16.24 23.19
N GLU A 62 16.49 -17.45 23.55
CA GLU A 62 17.02 -18.46 22.62
C GLU A 62 15.95 -19.25 21.86
N GLU A 63 14.70 -19.33 22.34
CA GLU A 63 13.63 -20.01 21.59
C GLU A 63 12.93 -19.09 20.58
N LEU A 64 13.05 -17.77 20.75
CA LEU A 64 12.62 -16.76 19.79
C LEU A 64 13.63 -16.55 18.64
N SER A 65 14.92 -16.77 18.89
CA SER A 65 15.98 -16.60 17.87
C SER A 65 15.99 -17.71 16.82
N LYS A 66 15.54 -18.91 17.15
CA LYS A 66 15.42 -20.01 16.16
C LYS A 66 14.18 -19.90 15.27
N ARG A 67 13.16 -19.11 15.66
CA ARG A 67 11.99 -18.81 14.81
C ARG A 67 12.22 -17.62 13.87
N SER A 68 13.21 -16.76 14.13
CA SER A 68 13.40 -15.53 13.35
C SER A 68 14.08 -15.71 12.00
N ASP A 69 14.85 -16.79 11.78
CA ASP A 69 15.69 -16.91 10.60
C ASP A 69 15.02 -17.66 9.43
N GLU A 70 14.03 -18.52 9.70
CA GLU A 70 13.22 -19.19 8.67
C GLU A 70 11.95 -18.39 8.27
N GLU A 71 11.47 -17.48 9.13
CA GLU A 71 10.20 -16.74 8.94
C GLU A 71 10.27 -15.46 8.08
N GLN A 72 11.43 -15.09 7.53
CA GLN A 72 11.53 -13.94 6.61
C GLN A 72 11.87 -14.28 5.16
N THR A 73 11.54 -15.49 4.70
CA THR A 73 11.47 -15.69 3.25
C THR A 73 10.20 -15.02 2.72
N VAL A 74 10.33 -14.03 1.83
CA VAL A 74 9.17 -13.38 1.20
C VAL A 74 8.40 -14.40 0.36
N ILE A 75 7.33 -14.98 0.92
CA ILE A 75 6.54 -16.00 0.24
C ILE A 75 5.68 -15.33 -0.84
N LEU A 76 6.10 -15.50 -2.10
CA LEU A 76 5.35 -15.07 -3.27
C LEU A 76 4.63 -16.25 -3.90
N ARG A 77 3.38 -16.04 -4.29
CA ARG A 77 2.60 -17.00 -5.07
C ARG A 77 3.15 -17.12 -6.49
N THR A 78 3.71 -18.27 -6.78
CA THR A 78 4.05 -18.76 -8.12
C THR A 78 2.99 -19.76 -8.60
N TYR A 79 3.04 -20.15 -9.87
CA TYR A 79 2.07 -21.05 -10.49
C TYR A 79 2.81 -22.08 -11.32
N LYS A 80 2.25 -23.28 -11.47
CA LYS A 80 2.79 -24.30 -12.38
C LYS A 80 2.94 -23.67 -13.78
N PRO A 81 4.14 -23.71 -14.39
CA PRO A 81 4.43 -22.99 -15.64
C PRO A 81 3.88 -23.72 -16.86
N ARG A 82 2.56 -23.97 -16.90
CA ARG A 82 1.87 -24.64 -18.02
C ARG A 82 1.90 -23.82 -19.31
N THR A 83 2.06 -22.49 -19.19
CA THR A 83 2.17 -21.58 -20.35
C THR A 83 3.35 -20.62 -20.14
N PRO A 84 4.01 -20.17 -21.22
CA PRO A 84 5.17 -19.27 -21.11
C PRO A 84 4.83 -17.95 -20.39
N GLY A 85 3.62 -17.43 -20.58
CA GLY A 85 3.16 -16.20 -19.92
C GLY A 85 2.93 -16.32 -18.40
N VAL A 86 2.80 -17.55 -17.88
CA VAL A 86 2.61 -17.82 -16.44
C VAL A 86 3.94 -18.13 -15.74
N ARG A 87 4.95 -18.60 -16.47
CA ARG A 87 6.27 -18.97 -15.91
C ARG A 87 6.89 -17.90 -15.00
N HIS A 88 6.79 -16.63 -15.40
CA HIS A 88 7.40 -15.52 -14.65
C HIS A 88 6.39 -14.73 -13.80
N LEU A 89 5.15 -15.20 -13.68
CA LEU A 89 4.14 -14.53 -12.87
C LEU A 89 4.41 -14.76 -11.38
N LYS A 90 4.61 -13.67 -10.64
CA LYS A 90 4.73 -13.68 -9.18
C LYS A 90 3.76 -12.69 -8.55
N ARG A 91 3.07 -13.10 -7.48
CA ARG A 91 2.14 -12.24 -6.72
C ARG A 91 2.39 -12.35 -5.21
N PRO A 92 2.25 -11.27 -4.44
CA PRO A 92 2.22 -11.35 -2.99
C PRO A 92 0.97 -12.10 -2.54
N ILE A 93 1.11 -12.97 -1.55
CA ILE A 93 -0.01 -13.66 -0.90
C ILE A 93 -0.70 -12.65 0.03
N ASN A 94 -1.99 -12.44 -0.17
CA ASN A 94 -2.79 -11.50 0.63
C ASN A 94 -4.18 -12.11 0.85
N ASP A 95 -4.24 -13.26 1.53
CA ASP A 95 -5.47 -14.04 1.65
C ASP A 95 -6.48 -13.43 2.63
N HIS A 96 -6.02 -12.53 3.51
CA HIS A 96 -6.84 -11.73 4.42
C HIS A 96 -7.65 -10.63 3.72
N LEU A 97 -7.43 -10.39 2.41
CA LEU A 97 -8.19 -9.40 1.67
C LEU A 97 -9.64 -9.83 1.47
N TRP A 98 -10.54 -8.86 1.63
CA TRP A 98 -11.95 -9.01 1.30
C TRP A 98 -12.15 -9.42 -0.16
N LYS A 99 -12.93 -10.49 -0.37
CA LYS A 99 -13.20 -11.07 -1.69
C LYS A 99 -14.40 -10.44 -2.40
N GLY A 100 -15.23 -9.69 -1.68
CA GLY A 100 -16.46 -9.10 -2.19
C GLY A 100 -16.28 -7.75 -2.90
N ARG A 101 -17.40 -7.06 -3.13
CA ARG A 101 -17.43 -5.73 -3.74
C ARG A 101 -17.08 -4.64 -2.71
N PRO A 102 -16.57 -3.47 -3.14
CA PRO A 102 -16.36 -2.33 -2.26
C PRO A 102 -17.69 -1.72 -1.82
N TYR A 103 -17.65 -0.91 -0.75
CA TYR A 103 -18.79 -0.13 -0.28
C TYR A 103 -19.21 0.93 -1.31
N LEU A 104 -20.33 0.68 -2.00
CA LEU A 104 -20.68 1.38 -3.24
C LEU A 104 -20.81 2.90 -3.06
N LYS A 105 -21.36 3.36 -1.92
CA LYS A 105 -21.57 4.78 -1.60
C LYS A 105 -20.27 5.59 -1.59
N LEU A 106 -19.13 4.96 -1.25
CA LEU A 106 -17.81 5.60 -1.26
C LEU A 106 -17.03 5.37 -2.56
N THR A 107 -17.74 5.12 -3.67
CA THR A 107 -17.10 4.88 -4.96
C THR A 107 -17.68 5.69 -6.10
N ILE A 108 -16.79 6.24 -6.93
CA ILE A 108 -17.14 7.06 -8.09
C ILE A 108 -16.65 6.35 -9.36
N PRO A 109 -17.40 6.30 -10.47
CA PRO A 109 -16.92 5.68 -11.71
C PRO A 109 -15.69 6.40 -12.27
N LYS A 110 -14.62 5.65 -12.59
CA LYS A 110 -13.48 6.19 -13.34
C LYS A 110 -13.79 6.12 -14.83
N LYS A 111 -14.27 7.22 -15.41
CA LYS A 111 -14.71 7.33 -16.80
C LYS A 111 -13.99 8.45 -17.56
N GLY A 112 -14.29 8.58 -18.85
CA GLY A 112 -13.81 9.67 -19.71
C GLY A 112 -12.48 9.43 -20.43
N GLN A 113 -12.17 10.34 -21.35
CA GLN A 113 -10.99 10.31 -22.22
C GLN A 113 -9.67 10.47 -21.46
N ALA A 114 -9.70 11.05 -20.25
CA ALA A 114 -8.55 11.16 -19.36
C ALA A 114 -7.89 9.80 -19.04
N ARG A 115 -8.65 8.70 -19.06
CA ARG A 115 -8.09 7.34 -18.92
C ARG A 115 -7.14 6.95 -20.05
N GLY A 116 -7.32 7.54 -21.23
CA GLY A 116 -6.47 7.39 -22.41
C GLY A 116 -5.27 8.33 -22.44
N GLY A 117 -5.08 9.18 -21.41
CA GLY A 117 -3.99 10.16 -21.36
C GLY A 117 -4.23 11.40 -22.22
N ARG A 118 -5.51 11.72 -22.51
CA ARG A 118 -5.92 12.94 -23.21
C ARG A 118 -6.26 14.05 -22.22
N ASN A 119 -6.02 15.31 -22.59
CA ASN A 119 -6.50 16.50 -21.89
C ASN A 119 -7.90 16.93 -22.38
N ASN A 120 -8.36 18.10 -21.94
CA ASN A 120 -9.63 18.70 -22.36
C ASN A 120 -9.72 19.00 -23.86
N SER A 121 -8.60 19.28 -24.54
CA SER A 121 -8.58 19.48 -26.00
C SER A 121 -8.62 18.17 -26.82
N GLY A 122 -8.68 17.01 -26.16
CA GLY A 122 -8.72 15.70 -26.82
C GLY A 122 -7.36 15.22 -27.34
N ARG A 123 -6.29 16.02 -27.21
CA ARG A 123 -4.93 15.64 -27.61
C ARG A 123 -4.27 14.75 -26.56
N VAL A 124 -3.39 13.85 -26.98
CA VAL A 124 -2.64 12.97 -26.06
C VAL A 124 -1.52 13.76 -25.39
N THR A 125 -1.65 14.04 -24.10
CA THR A 125 -0.62 14.72 -23.29
C THR A 125 0.19 13.73 -22.47
N VAL A 126 -0.39 12.59 -22.08
CA VAL A 126 0.28 11.52 -21.36
C VAL A 126 0.33 10.26 -22.23
N ARG A 127 1.51 9.99 -22.79
CA ARG A 127 1.74 8.80 -23.62
C ARG A 127 1.55 7.50 -22.81
N HIS A 128 1.33 6.40 -23.54
CA HIS A 128 1.28 5.04 -23.01
C HIS A 128 0.10 4.71 -22.07
N ARG A 129 -1.00 5.49 -22.12
CA ARG A 129 -2.22 5.24 -21.33
C ARG A 129 -3.40 4.82 -22.22
N GLY A 130 -4.24 3.92 -21.72
CA GLY A 130 -5.51 3.53 -22.37
C GLY A 130 -5.76 2.02 -22.43
N GLY A 131 -7.01 1.64 -22.70
CA GLY A 131 -7.43 0.24 -22.92
C GLY A 131 -7.38 -0.68 -21.68
N GLY A 132 -7.40 -0.12 -20.48
CA GLY A 132 -7.40 -0.90 -19.23
C GLY A 132 -8.81 -1.29 -18.76
N HIS A 133 -8.87 -2.22 -17.81
CA HIS A 133 -10.13 -2.67 -17.21
C HIS A 133 -10.95 -1.50 -16.62
N LYS A 134 -12.28 -1.61 -16.65
CA LYS A 134 -13.19 -0.64 -16.01
C LYS A 134 -12.90 -0.58 -14.51
N ARG A 135 -12.85 0.63 -13.95
CA ARG A 135 -12.54 0.86 -12.53
C ARG A 135 -13.53 1.85 -11.93
N ARG A 136 -13.66 1.78 -10.61
CA ARG A 136 -14.29 2.83 -9.81
C ARG A 136 -13.19 3.42 -8.92
N ILE A 137 -13.18 4.72 -8.70
CA ILE A 137 -12.35 5.41 -7.72
C ILE A 137 -12.95 5.12 -6.34
N ARG A 138 -12.12 4.87 -5.33
CA ARG A 138 -12.57 4.86 -3.92
C ARG A 138 -12.21 6.20 -3.30
N THR A 139 -13.21 6.85 -2.71
CA THR A 139 -13.04 8.08 -1.95
C THR A 139 -12.40 7.70 -0.61
N VAL A 140 -11.09 7.87 -0.54
CA VAL A 140 -10.30 7.58 0.65
C VAL A 140 -10.12 8.88 1.41
N ASP A 141 -10.38 8.82 2.72
CA ASP A 141 -10.13 9.88 3.65
C ASP A 141 -8.62 9.98 3.93
N PHE A 142 -8.03 11.06 3.42
CA PHE A 142 -6.63 11.41 3.67
C PHE A 142 -6.51 12.49 4.74
N ASP A 143 -7.61 12.99 5.28
CA ASP A 143 -7.65 14.07 6.25
C ASP A 143 -7.86 13.55 7.68
N ARG A 144 -8.72 12.55 7.88
CA ARG A 144 -8.98 11.92 9.18
C ARG A 144 -9.37 12.91 10.27
N TRP A 145 -10.29 13.84 9.97
CA TRP A 145 -10.81 14.80 10.95
C TRP A 145 -11.78 14.18 11.97
N ALA A 146 -12.45 13.08 11.62
CA ALA A 146 -13.39 12.44 12.53
C ALA A 146 -12.65 11.89 13.78
N PRO A 147 -12.95 12.40 14.99
CA PRO A 147 -12.32 11.93 16.22
C PRO A 147 -12.90 10.58 16.67
N GLY A 148 -12.29 10.00 17.70
CA GLY A 148 -12.82 8.82 18.38
C GLY A 148 -12.45 7.47 17.74
N PRO A 149 -12.89 6.36 18.37
CA PRO A 149 -12.59 5.00 17.93
C PRO A 149 -13.32 4.65 16.63
N HIS A 150 -12.56 4.15 15.68
CA HIS A 150 -13.05 3.58 14.43
C HIS A 150 -12.69 2.10 14.37
N LEU A 151 -13.68 1.24 14.15
CA LEU A 151 -13.49 -0.19 13.97
C LEU A 151 -13.10 -0.48 12.51
N VAL A 152 -12.05 -1.27 12.29
CA VAL A 152 -11.70 -1.78 10.97
C VAL A 152 -12.62 -2.94 10.61
N ASP A 153 -13.61 -2.67 9.75
CA ASP A 153 -14.54 -3.70 9.29
C ASP A 153 -13.81 -4.78 8.47
N ARG A 154 -13.00 -4.33 7.50
CA ARG A 154 -12.31 -5.19 6.52
C ARG A 154 -11.26 -4.45 5.73
N ILE A 155 -10.34 -5.22 5.14
CA ILE A 155 -9.29 -4.72 4.25
C ILE A 155 -9.60 -5.13 2.83
N GLU A 156 -9.60 -4.16 1.92
CA GLU A 156 -9.98 -4.34 0.53
C GLU A 156 -8.82 -4.01 -0.43
N TYR A 157 -8.84 -4.68 -1.58
CA TYR A 157 -8.01 -4.34 -2.71
C TYR A 157 -8.53 -3.07 -3.43
N ASP A 158 -7.65 -2.10 -3.69
CA ASP A 158 -7.96 -0.98 -4.59
C ASP A 158 -7.21 -1.06 -5.93
N PRO A 159 -7.91 -1.12 -7.08
CA PRO A 159 -7.26 -1.07 -8.39
C PRO A 159 -6.66 0.29 -8.77
N ASN A 160 -6.83 1.36 -7.99
CA ASN A 160 -6.30 2.70 -8.33
C ASN A 160 -5.03 3.08 -7.60
N ARG A 161 -4.56 2.26 -6.65
CA ARG A 161 -3.33 2.48 -5.89
C ARG A 161 -2.61 1.15 -5.64
N SER A 162 -1.40 1.22 -5.10
CA SER A 162 -0.58 0.05 -4.79
C SER A 162 -0.89 -0.53 -3.40
N ALA A 163 -1.08 0.34 -2.40
CA ALA A 163 -1.44 -0.05 -1.03
C ALA A 163 -2.88 -0.57 -0.94
N HIS A 164 -3.17 -1.36 0.09
CA HIS A 164 -4.53 -1.77 0.40
C HIS A 164 -5.28 -0.64 1.12
N ILE A 165 -6.61 -0.75 1.17
CA ILE A 165 -7.47 0.17 1.93
C ILE A 165 -8.23 -0.56 3.00
N ALA A 166 -8.43 0.09 4.14
CA ALA A 166 -9.31 -0.40 5.18
C ALA A 166 -10.64 0.35 5.11
N LEU A 167 -11.74 -0.40 5.15
CA LEU A 167 -13.05 0.17 5.42
C LEU A 167 -13.20 0.25 6.94
N VAL A 168 -13.44 1.46 7.44
CA VAL A 168 -13.58 1.70 8.88
C VAL A 168 -14.96 2.26 9.19
N SER A 169 -15.52 1.87 10.32
CA SER A 169 -16.79 2.37 10.85
C SER A 169 -16.54 3.13 12.15
N SER A 170 -17.00 4.37 12.25
CA SER A 170 -16.98 5.10 13.52
C SER A 170 -17.87 4.39 14.54
N LYS A 171 -17.38 4.17 15.77
CA LYS A 171 -18.21 3.56 16.83
C LYS A 171 -19.29 4.51 17.37
N ALA A 172 -19.10 5.82 17.23
CA ALA A 172 -20.07 6.82 17.67
C ALA A 172 -21.24 6.94 16.69
N ASP A 173 -20.93 7.12 15.40
CA ASP A 173 -21.94 7.46 14.38
C ASP A 173 -22.33 6.29 13.46
N GLY A 174 -21.55 5.20 13.46
CA GLY A 174 -21.66 4.13 12.46
C GLY A 174 -21.26 4.54 11.02
N LYS A 175 -20.86 5.80 10.81
CA LYS A 175 -20.41 6.32 9.50
C LYS A 175 -19.17 5.56 9.04
N LYS A 176 -19.18 5.18 7.76
CA LYS A 176 -18.09 4.43 7.13
C LYS A 176 -17.18 5.35 6.33
N SER A 177 -15.88 5.13 6.42
CA SER A 177 -14.88 5.80 5.57
C SER A 177 -13.83 4.79 5.10
N TYR A 178 -13.15 5.10 4.00
CA TYR A 178 -11.97 4.35 3.59
C TYR A 178 -10.73 5.08 4.01
N ILE A 179 -9.75 4.35 4.55
CA ILE A 179 -8.41 4.85 4.81
C ILE A 179 -7.37 3.98 4.11
N VAL A 180 -6.13 4.46 3.99
CA VAL A 180 -5.01 3.59 3.60
C VAL A 180 -4.71 2.63 4.74
N ALA A 181 -4.65 1.32 4.46
CA ALA A 181 -4.36 0.34 5.48
C ALA A 181 -2.87 0.37 5.87
N ALA A 182 -2.60 0.25 7.16
CA ALA A 182 -1.25 0.03 7.67
C ALA A 182 -0.80 -1.41 7.39
N ASP A 183 0.50 -1.63 7.37
CA ASP A 183 1.05 -2.97 7.46
C ASP A 183 0.69 -3.62 8.80
N GLY A 184 0.37 -4.91 8.79
CA GLY A 184 -0.11 -5.63 9.96
C GLY A 184 -1.55 -5.32 10.43
N MET A 185 -2.21 -4.28 9.90
CA MET A 185 -3.62 -4.01 10.22
C MET A 185 -4.53 -5.17 9.78
N ARG A 186 -5.54 -5.53 10.57
CA ARG A 186 -6.54 -6.57 10.26
C ARG A 186 -7.96 -6.12 10.58
N ALA A 187 -8.93 -6.89 10.11
CA ALA A 187 -10.32 -6.69 10.50
C ALA A 187 -10.48 -6.92 12.00
N GLY A 188 -11.25 -6.08 12.68
CA GLY A 188 -11.42 -6.08 14.14
C GLY A 188 -10.52 -5.10 14.88
N ASP A 189 -9.43 -4.61 14.26
CA ASP A 189 -8.57 -3.59 14.86
C ASP A 189 -9.37 -2.30 15.12
N VAL A 190 -9.08 -1.63 16.24
CA VAL A 190 -9.65 -0.31 16.56
C VAL A 190 -8.57 0.75 16.39
N ILE A 191 -8.86 1.76 15.59
CA ILE A 191 -7.94 2.87 15.32
C ILE A 191 -8.57 4.19 15.74
N HIS A 192 -7.73 5.17 16.04
CA HIS A 192 -8.15 6.50 16.44
C HIS A 192 -7.55 7.56 15.52
N SER A 193 -8.22 8.72 15.46
CA SER A 193 -7.62 9.95 14.95
C SER A 193 -7.60 10.99 16.05
N TYR A 194 -6.40 11.46 16.38
CA TYR A 194 -6.15 12.51 17.37
C TYR A 194 -5.87 13.85 16.68
N ARG A 195 -6.23 14.00 15.40
CA ARG A 195 -6.03 15.24 14.64
C ARG A 195 -6.78 16.42 15.25
N SER A 196 -8.03 16.20 15.66
CA SER A 196 -8.92 17.25 16.20
C SER A 196 -8.66 17.56 17.67
N GLY A 197 -7.72 16.86 18.30
CA GLY A 197 -7.40 16.98 19.73
C GLY A 197 -7.42 15.65 20.45
N ILE A 198 -6.95 15.68 21.69
CA ILE A 198 -6.96 14.54 22.61
C ILE A 198 -8.32 14.50 23.31
N PRO A 199 -9.02 13.35 23.38
CA PRO A 199 -10.28 13.24 24.10
C PRO A 199 -10.07 13.48 25.61
N LYS A 200 -11.08 14.07 26.26
CA LYS A 200 -11.04 14.40 27.70
C LYS A 200 -10.74 13.18 28.57
N ASP A 201 -11.37 12.05 28.30
CA ASP A 201 -11.13 10.79 29.02
C ASP A 201 -9.64 10.38 29.03
N LEU A 202 -8.92 10.65 27.93
CA LEU A 202 -7.49 10.37 27.86
C LEU A 202 -6.68 11.39 28.67
N LEU A 203 -7.05 12.67 28.63
CA LEU A 203 -6.45 13.74 29.43
C LEU A 203 -6.64 13.49 30.94
N ASP A 204 -7.83 13.07 31.36
CA ASP A 204 -8.15 12.78 32.76
C ASP A 204 -7.33 11.58 33.25
N SER A 205 -7.16 10.56 32.40
CA SER A 205 -6.28 9.41 32.70
C SER A 205 -4.79 9.76 32.82
N MET A 206 -4.40 10.99 32.48
CA MET A 206 -3.04 11.52 32.63
C MET A 206 -2.93 12.55 33.76
N GLY A 207 -4.02 12.81 34.51
CA GLY A 207 -4.03 13.79 35.59
C GLY A 207 -4.03 15.24 35.11
N GLY A 208 -4.50 15.51 33.89
CA GLY A 208 -4.66 16.87 33.35
C GLY A 208 -3.41 17.51 32.73
N ILE A 209 -2.23 16.88 32.87
CA ILE A 209 -0.97 17.33 32.25
C ILE A 209 -0.66 16.44 31.04
N ILE A 210 -0.24 17.05 29.92
CA ILE A 210 0.17 16.32 28.72
C ILE A 210 1.63 15.90 28.90
N ASP A 211 1.85 14.68 29.39
CA ASP A 211 3.17 14.03 29.33
C ASP A 211 3.38 13.40 27.94
N PRO A 212 4.40 13.82 27.16
CA PRO A 212 4.71 13.23 25.86
C PRO A 212 4.97 11.72 25.90
N GLY A 213 5.54 11.20 26.98
CA GLY A 213 5.87 9.78 27.15
C GLY A 213 4.62 8.92 27.32
N ILE A 214 3.75 9.30 28.26
CA ILE A 214 2.47 8.61 28.50
C ILE A 214 1.55 8.73 27.30
N LEU A 215 1.47 9.93 26.70
CA LEU A 215 0.68 10.15 25.48
C LEU A 215 1.16 9.25 24.35
N ALA A 216 2.47 9.18 24.10
CA ALA A 216 3.03 8.31 23.09
C ALA A 216 2.70 6.84 23.35
N SER A 217 2.85 6.36 24.59
CA SER A 217 2.54 4.97 24.94
C SER A 217 1.08 4.57 24.61
N LYS A 218 0.12 5.44 24.94
CA LYS A 218 -1.32 5.17 24.73
C LYS A 218 -1.78 5.43 23.29
N THR A 219 -1.15 6.37 22.58
CA THR A 219 -1.64 6.83 21.27
C THR A 219 -0.82 6.32 20.10
N ALA A 220 0.46 5.99 20.29
CA ALA A 220 1.40 5.67 19.21
C ALA A 220 1.26 4.24 18.65
N HIS A 221 0.03 3.77 18.48
CA HIS A 221 -0.27 2.47 17.90
C HIS A 221 -0.41 2.53 16.37
N ARG A 222 -0.08 1.42 15.71
CA ARG A 222 -0.20 1.30 14.25
C ARG A 222 -1.61 1.67 13.78
N GLY A 223 -1.69 2.44 12.70
CA GLY A 223 -2.97 2.85 12.12
C GLY A 223 -3.63 4.05 12.81
N ASN A 224 -3.16 4.50 13.98
CA ASN A 224 -3.63 5.76 14.57
C ASN A 224 -3.07 6.95 13.80
N CYS A 225 -3.89 8.00 13.66
CA CYS A 225 -3.47 9.25 13.05
C CYS A 225 -3.29 10.32 14.10
N LEU A 226 -2.15 11.03 14.05
CA LEU A 226 -1.79 12.08 14.98
C LEU A 226 -1.15 13.26 14.25
N PRO A 227 -1.19 14.46 14.83
CA PRO A 227 -0.29 15.56 14.49
C PRO A 227 1.18 15.20 14.74
N MET A 228 2.10 15.74 13.95
CA MET A 228 3.54 15.43 14.04
C MET A 228 4.16 15.73 15.41
N HIS A 229 3.70 16.79 16.09
CA HIS A 229 4.25 17.17 17.40
C HIS A 229 4.01 16.08 18.46
N MET A 230 2.92 15.31 18.36
CA MET A 230 2.57 14.27 19.34
C MET A 230 3.34 12.94 19.12
N ILE A 231 3.81 12.68 17.90
CA ILE A 231 4.43 11.38 17.56
C ILE A 231 5.90 11.38 18.00
N PRO A 232 6.42 10.39 18.74
CA PRO A 232 7.81 10.42 19.20
C PRO A 232 8.82 10.37 18.03
N VAL A 233 10.00 10.96 18.24
CA VAL A 233 11.11 10.93 17.29
C VAL A 233 11.54 9.48 17.02
N GLY A 234 11.96 9.18 15.78
CA GLY A 234 12.33 7.82 15.37
C GLY A 234 11.17 6.92 14.95
N THR A 235 9.92 7.33 15.20
CA THR A 235 8.74 6.54 14.81
C THR A 235 8.58 6.47 13.29
N MET A 236 8.24 5.29 12.79
CA MET A 236 7.84 5.08 11.39
C MET A 236 6.42 5.56 11.16
N ILE A 237 6.23 6.41 10.15
CA ILE A 237 4.96 7.03 9.81
C ILE A 237 4.68 6.94 8.30
N TYR A 238 3.40 6.84 7.94
CA TYR A 238 2.93 6.89 6.55
C TYR A 238 1.73 7.83 6.44
N CYS A 239 1.30 8.15 5.22
CA CYS A 239 0.28 9.18 4.97
C CYS A 239 0.63 10.53 5.63
N ILE A 240 1.77 11.08 5.25
CA ILE A 240 2.34 12.29 5.85
C ILE A 240 1.79 13.54 5.17
N GLY A 241 1.23 14.46 5.96
CA GLY A 241 0.80 15.79 5.55
C GLY A 241 1.97 16.73 5.28
N SER A 242 1.67 17.91 4.73
CA SER A 242 2.67 18.98 4.51
C SER A 242 2.32 20.29 5.19
N ARG A 243 1.02 20.52 5.44
CA ARG A 243 0.43 21.73 6.03
C ARG A 243 -0.46 21.27 7.18
N LYS A 244 -0.70 22.14 8.17
CA LYS A 244 -1.61 21.92 9.31
C LYS A 244 -2.96 21.31 8.92
N ASP A 245 -3.76 22.03 8.12
CA ASP A 245 -5.11 21.58 7.73
C ASP A 245 -5.13 20.81 6.40
N GLY A 246 -3.97 20.40 5.90
CA GLY A 246 -3.86 19.69 4.63
C GLY A 246 -4.04 18.16 4.76
N PRO A 247 -4.43 17.47 3.69
CA PRO A 247 -4.47 16.01 3.66
C PRO A 247 -3.07 15.40 3.57
N ALA A 248 -3.01 14.10 3.77
CA ALA A 248 -1.82 13.29 3.57
C ALA A 248 -1.37 13.35 2.10
N ARG A 249 -0.09 13.67 1.87
CA ARG A 249 0.51 13.79 0.53
C ARG A 249 1.65 12.80 0.31
N PHE A 250 2.50 12.60 1.30
CA PHE A 250 3.71 11.77 1.18
C PHE A 250 3.48 10.36 1.75
N CYS A 251 4.33 9.43 1.30
CA CYS A 251 4.37 8.03 1.78
C CYS A 251 2.98 7.34 1.80
N ARG A 252 2.29 7.36 0.64
CA ARG A 252 0.97 6.73 0.45
C ARG A 252 1.03 5.44 -0.39
N SER A 253 2.19 5.13 -0.97
CA SER A 253 2.36 3.94 -1.81
C SER A 253 2.61 2.73 -0.93
N ALA A 254 2.29 1.54 -1.44
CA ALA A 254 2.59 0.28 -0.78
C ALA A 254 4.04 0.19 -0.28
N GLY A 255 4.21 -0.22 0.98
CA GLY A 255 5.50 -0.40 1.65
C GLY A 255 6.29 0.90 1.91
N THR A 256 5.71 2.07 1.66
CA THR A 256 6.41 3.34 1.90
C THR A 256 6.14 3.86 3.31
N TYR A 257 7.16 4.48 3.89
CA TYR A 257 7.11 5.14 5.18
C TYR A 257 8.06 6.35 5.18
N GLY A 258 7.96 7.16 6.21
CA GLY A 258 8.92 8.17 6.60
C GLY A 258 9.25 8.00 8.08
N VAL A 259 10.27 8.70 8.54
CA VAL A 259 10.73 8.67 9.93
C VAL A 259 10.83 10.09 10.43
N ILE A 260 10.33 10.34 11.63
CA ILE A 260 10.54 11.64 12.30
C ILE A 260 12.00 11.70 12.71
N ALA A 261 12.77 12.59 12.08
CA ALA A 261 14.20 12.69 12.26
C ALA A 261 14.54 13.57 13.46
N SER A 262 13.93 14.75 13.54
CA SER A 262 14.10 15.65 14.67
C SER A 262 12.89 16.55 14.83
N LYS A 263 12.69 17.01 16.06
CA LYS A 263 11.74 18.06 16.42
C LYS A 263 12.52 19.15 17.13
N GLU A 264 12.13 20.39 16.88
CA GLU A 264 12.65 21.55 17.63
C GLU A 264 11.90 21.58 18.97
N GLU A 265 12.44 20.83 19.95
CA GLU A 265 11.93 20.67 21.31
C GLU A 265 12.82 21.41 22.31
N GLU A 266 12.23 22.12 23.26
CA GLU A 266 12.91 22.70 24.43
C GLU A 266 12.54 21.89 25.68
N THR A 267 13.51 21.69 26.57
CA THR A 267 13.32 20.98 27.83
C THR A 267 12.87 21.99 28.88
N ARG A 268 11.70 21.78 29.50
CA ARG A 268 11.29 22.53 30.70
C ARG A 268 12.10 22.10 31.91
N ASP A 269 12.05 22.90 32.97
CA ASP A 269 12.72 22.65 34.26
C ASP A 269 12.31 21.28 34.86
N ASP A 270 11.09 20.82 34.56
CA ASP A 270 10.57 19.50 34.97
C ASP A 270 11.11 18.31 34.13
N GLY A 271 12.07 18.55 33.23
CA GLY A 271 12.60 17.54 32.30
C GLY A 271 11.68 17.18 31.13
N THR A 272 10.49 17.79 31.06
CA THR A 272 9.49 17.54 30.00
C THR A 272 9.85 18.29 28.72
N LYS A 273 9.87 17.59 27.57
CA LYS A 273 10.16 18.17 26.27
C LYS A 273 8.91 18.74 25.61
N ILE A 274 8.98 20.00 25.17
CA ILE A 274 7.88 20.68 24.49
C ILE A 274 8.32 21.14 23.12
N VAL A 275 7.48 20.86 22.12
CA VAL A 275 7.73 21.27 20.74
C VAL A 275 7.45 22.77 20.60
N VAL A 276 8.52 23.57 20.57
CA VAL A 276 8.45 25.04 20.40
C VAL A 276 8.45 25.41 18.92
N GLY A 277 9.18 24.65 18.09
CA GLY A 277 9.28 24.92 16.66
C GLY A 277 7.97 24.76 15.90
N LYS A 278 7.79 25.60 14.86
CA LYS A 278 6.66 25.51 13.92
C LYS A 278 6.77 24.28 12.99
N HIS A 279 7.96 23.68 12.91
CA HIS A 279 8.24 22.61 11.97
C HIS A 279 8.88 21.40 12.63
N VAL A 280 8.61 20.24 12.05
CA VAL A 280 9.21 18.94 12.38
C VAL A 280 9.99 18.45 11.17
N SER A 281 11.20 17.93 11.39
CA SER A 281 12.04 17.38 10.34
C SER A 281 11.71 15.91 10.12
N VAL A 282 11.27 15.57 8.91
CA VAL A 282 10.85 14.22 8.53
C VAL A 282 11.70 13.71 7.38
N ARG A 283 12.26 12.51 7.55
CA ARG A 283 12.92 11.75 6.48
C ARG A 283 11.87 11.01 5.67
N LEU A 284 11.75 11.35 4.39
CA LEU A 284 10.84 10.67 3.46
C LEU A 284 11.45 9.38 2.89
N GLN A 285 10.63 8.56 2.23
CA GLN A 285 11.07 7.34 1.52
C GLN A 285 12.21 7.59 0.50
N SER A 286 12.33 8.81 -0.04
CA SER A 286 13.41 9.18 -0.97
C SER A 286 14.77 9.36 -0.29
N GLY A 287 14.83 9.36 1.04
CA GLY A 287 15.99 9.74 1.85
C GLY A 287 16.17 11.25 2.00
N GLU A 288 15.25 12.07 1.50
CA GLU A 288 15.24 13.52 1.71
C GLU A 288 14.73 13.84 3.12
N ILE A 289 15.43 14.70 3.86
CA ILE A 289 14.97 15.25 5.15
C ILE A 289 14.38 16.63 4.88
N ARG A 290 13.13 16.82 5.27
CA ARG A 290 12.40 18.06 5.03
C ARG A 290 11.65 18.53 6.27
N LYS A 291 11.49 19.83 6.39
CA LYS A 291 10.58 20.49 7.33
C LYS A 291 9.13 20.26 6.90
N VAL A 292 8.31 19.86 7.84
CA VAL A 292 6.86 19.68 7.75
C VAL A 292 6.23 20.47 8.90
N ASP A 293 5.02 20.99 8.71
CA ASP A 293 4.31 21.69 9.79
C ASP A 293 4.09 20.80 11.03
N LYS A 294 4.22 21.37 12.24
CA LYS A 294 4.07 20.64 13.50
C LYS A 294 2.68 20.01 13.69
N ASP A 295 1.66 20.63 13.10
CA ASP A 295 0.27 20.20 13.20
C ASP A 295 -0.17 19.38 11.96
N ALA A 296 0.76 19.11 11.03
CA ALA A 296 0.48 18.24 9.92
C ALA A 296 0.20 16.80 10.41
N ILE A 297 -0.66 16.11 9.69
CA ILE A 297 -1.03 14.74 10.02
C ILE A 297 0.03 13.70 9.63
N ALA A 298 0.12 12.64 10.43
CA ALA A 298 0.75 11.38 10.05
C ALA A 298 -0.06 10.22 10.62
N THR A 299 0.02 9.07 9.96
CA THR A 299 -0.47 7.80 10.50
C THR A 299 0.71 6.93 10.89
N ILE A 300 0.67 6.31 12.06
CA ILE A 300 1.78 5.50 12.58
C ILE A 300 1.83 4.15 11.88
N GLY A 301 3.04 3.74 11.50
CA GLY A 301 3.37 2.48 10.85
C GLY A 301 3.89 2.65 9.42
N ILE A 302 3.74 1.58 8.64
CA ILE A 302 4.14 1.50 7.23
C ILE A 302 2.88 1.32 6.38
N ALA A 303 2.85 1.84 5.15
CA ALA A 303 1.75 1.55 4.24
C ALA A 303 1.72 0.06 3.87
N SER A 304 0.54 -0.55 3.89
CA SER A 304 0.31 -1.97 3.60
C SER A 304 0.85 -2.44 2.23
N ASN A 305 0.88 -3.76 2.03
CA ASN A 305 1.31 -4.43 0.79
C ASN A 305 2.81 -4.24 0.48
N VAL A 306 3.66 -4.42 1.50
CA VAL A 306 5.13 -4.20 1.41
C VAL A 306 5.76 -4.95 0.24
N HIS A 307 5.31 -6.17 -0.03
CA HIS A 307 5.82 -7.03 -1.11
C HIS A 307 5.33 -6.67 -2.54
N TYR A 308 4.63 -5.55 -2.73
CA TYR A 308 4.16 -5.11 -4.05
C TYR A 308 5.30 -4.92 -5.07
N ASN A 309 6.46 -4.45 -4.62
CA ASN A 309 7.66 -4.25 -5.45
C ASN A 309 8.21 -5.55 -6.06
N TYR A 310 8.03 -6.70 -5.39
CA TYR A 310 8.49 -8.01 -5.87
C TYR A 310 7.52 -8.66 -6.87
N THR A 311 6.41 -8.00 -7.20
CA THR A 311 5.45 -8.50 -8.20
C THR A 311 6.07 -8.60 -9.58
N SER A 312 5.72 -9.66 -10.31
CA SER A 312 6.06 -9.79 -11.74
C SER A 312 4.81 -10.07 -12.55
N LEU A 313 4.59 -9.28 -13.61
CA LEU A 313 3.39 -9.38 -14.43
C LEU A 313 3.35 -10.63 -15.31
N GLY A 314 4.50 -11.22 -15.65
CA GLY A 314 4.65 -12.42 -16.48
C GLY A 314 4.41 -12.21 -17.98
N LYS A 315 3.38 -11.45 -18.38
CA LYS A 315 3.01 -11.24 -19.78
C LYS A 315 2.59 -9.81 -20.11
N ALA A 316 2.77 -9.40 -21.37
CA ALA A 316 2.39 -8.08 -21.87
C ALA A 316 0.89 -7.77 -21.71
N GLY A 317 0.01 -8.77 -21.91
CA GLY A 317 -1.44 -8.61 -21.76
C GLY A 317 -1.86 -8.11 -20.39
N ARG A 318 -1.16 -8.49 -19.31
CA ARG A 318 -1.47 -7.99 -17.95
C ARG A 318 -1.16 -6.50 -17.80
N LYS A 319 -0.11 -6.00 -18.46
CA LYS A 319 0.21 -4.58 -18.54
C LYS A 319 -0.87 -3.80 -19.29
N ARG A 320 -1.46 -4.41 -20.33
CA ARG A 320 -2.62 -3.84 -21.05
C ARG A 320 -3.85 -3.72 -20.16
N TRP A 321 -4.19 -4.76 -19.38
CA TRP A 321 -5.30 -4.71 -18.41
C TRP A 321 -5.13 -3.60 -17.36
N MET A 322 -3.88 -3.26 -17.03
CA MET A 322 -3.56 -2.14 -16.15
C MET A 322 -3.77 -0.76 -16.78
N GLY A 323 -4.13 -0.69 -18.07
CA GLY A 323 -4.30 0.55 -18.82
C GLY A 323 -2.99 1.16 -19.31
N ILE A 324 -1.95 0.34 -19.46
CA ILE A 324 -0.63 0.76 -19.93
C ILE A 324 -0.44 0.21 -21.34
N ARG A 325 -0.28 1.12 -22.32
CA ARG A 325 0.01 0.81 -23.73
C ARG A 325 1.52 0.58 -23.93
N PRO A 326 1.93 -0.04 -25.05
CA PRO A 326 3.34 -0.23 -25.38
C PRO A 326 4.11 1.10 -25.43
N THR A 327 5.39 1.04 -25.07
CA THR A 327 6.33 2.16 -25.13
C THR A 327 7.29 1.94 -26.29
N VAL A 328 7.16 2.71 -27.37
CA VAL A 328 8.08 2.66 -28.51
C VAL A 328 9.35 3.43 -28.15
N ARG A 329 10.52 2.83 -28.41
CA ARG A 329 11.83 3.44 -28.13
C ARG A 329 12.14 4.50 -29.18
N GLY A 330 12.80 5.60 -28.79
CA GLY A 330 13.18 6.67 -29.73
C GLY A 330 14.06 6.19 -30.89
N VAL A 331 14.99 5.27 -30.62
CA VAL A 331 15.87 4.65 -31.64
C VAL A 331 15.14 3.76 -32.66
N ALA A 332 13.85 3.48 -32.45
CA ALA A 332 13.03 2.72 -33.39
C ALA A 332 12.12 3.63 -34.24
N MET A 333 12.27 4.96 -34.09
CA MET A 333 11.48 5.96 -34.79
C MET A 333 12.32 6.62 -35.89
N ASN A 334 11.67 7.43 -36.73
CA ASN A 334 12.36 8.28 -37.71
C ASN A 334 12.92 9.53 -37.03
N SER A 335 13.82 10.24 -37.73
CA SER A 335 14.44 11.48 -37.25
C SER A 335 13.43 12.59 -36.94
N VAL A 336 12.30 12.62 -37.64
CA VAL A 336 11.19 13.56 -37.42
C VAL A 336 10.47 13.35 -36.09
N ASP A 337 10.36 12.09 -35.63
CA ASP A 337 9.53 11.74 -34.46
C ASP A 337 10.31 11.83 -33.14
N HIS A 338 11.61 11.56 -33.19
CA HIS A 338 12.45 11.54 -32.00
C HIS A 338 13.89 11.93 -32.35
N PRO A 339 14.57 12.71 -31.48
CA PRO A 339 15.99 13.06 -31.69
C PRO A 339 16.97 11.87 -31.74
N LEU A 340 16.51 10.66 -31.43
CA LEU A 340 17.33 9.44 -31.43
C LEU A 340 16.98 8.53 -32.62
N GLY A 341 16.03 8.95 -33.45
CA GLY A 341 15.55 8.20 -34.60
C GLY A 341 16.37 8.45 -35.86
N GLY A 342 16.17 7.60 -36.86
CA GLY A 342 16.91 7.62 -38.13
C GLY A 342 18.24 6.85 -38.10
N GLY A 343 19.03 7.01 -39.16
CA GLY A 343 20.25 6.25 -39.42
C GLY A 343 19.98 4.89 -40.08
N ARG A 344 20.97 4.36 -40.79
CA ARG A 344 20.93 2.99 -41.35
C ARG A 344 21.20 1.98 -40.23
N GLY A 345 20.37 0.95 -40.12
CA GLY A 345 20.50 -0.07 -39.08
C GLY A 345 20.19 0.44 -37.66
N LYS A 346 20.60 -0.33 -36.64
CA LYS A 346 20.36 0.03 -35.22
C LYS A 346 21.47 0.94 -34.72
N SER A 347 21.30 2.25 -34.90
CA SER A 347 22.23 3.27 -34.40
C SER A 347 21.62 4.10 -33.26
N LYS A 348 22.48 4.75 -32.48
CA LYS A 348 22.11 5.80 -31.51
C LYS A 348 22.43 7.21 -32.03
N GLY A 349 22.96 7.31 -33.26
CA GLY A 349 23.28 8.59 -33.92
C GLY A 349 24.29 9.46 -33.14
N ASN A 350 25.16 8.84 -32.33
CA ASN A 350 26.11 9.50 -31.44
C ASN A 350 25.51 10.65 -30.59
N ARG A 351 24.21 10.58 -30.28
CA ARG A 351 23.50 11.64 -29.56
C ARG A 351 23.32 11.29 -28.09
N PRO A 352 23.51 12.24 -27.15
CA PRO A 352 23.20 11.99 -25.74
C PRO A 352 21.71 11.62 -25.54
N PRO A 353 21.36 10.74 -24.59
CA PRO A 353 19.99 10.31 -24.38
C PRO A 353 19.05 11.45 -23.96
N VAL A 354 18.07 11.75 -24.81
CA VAL A 354 17.06 12.78 -24.60
C VAL A 354 15.64 12.22 -24.71
N SER A 355 14.66 12.97 -24.19
CA SER A 355 13.23 12.72 -24.42
C SER A 355 12.82 13.12 -25.85
N PRO A 356 11.59 12.81 -26.31
CA PRO A 356 11.13 13.26 -27.63
C PRO A 356 11.14 14.78 -27.80
N TRP A 357 11.07 15.52 -26.68
CA TRP A 357 11.10 16.98 -26.65
C TRP A 357 12.48 17.54 -26.28
N GLY A 358 13.55 16.77 -26.49
CA GLY A 358 14.93 17.22 -26.28
C GLY A 358 15.41 17.29 -24.83
N THR A 359 14.53 17.12 -23.82
CA THR A 359 14.96 17.13 -22.41
C THR A 359 15.95 15.98 -22.09
N PRO A 360 17.14 16.24 -21.52
CA PRO A 360 18.11 15.19 -21.17
C PRO A 360 17.53 14.14 -20.21
N SER A 361 17.69 12.86 -20.55
CA SER A 361 17.11 11.72 -19.83
C SER A 361 18.11 10.99 -18.92
N LYS A 362 19.40 11.33 -19.01
CA LYS A 362 20.50 10.81 -18.17
C LYS A 362 21.45 11.95 -17.78
N GLY A 363 22.54 11.63 -17.07
CA GLY A 363 23.59 12.60 -16.72
C GLY A 363 23.28 13.50 -15.52
N GLY A 364 22.23 13.20 -14.75
CA GLY A 364 21.92 13.98 -13.54
C GLY A 364 21.15 15.28 -13.77
N TYR A 365 20.66 15.52 -14.98
CA TYR A 365 19.83 16.68 -15.30
C TYR A 365 18.61 16.80 -14.35
N LYS A 366 18.48 17.96 -13.69
CA LYS A 366 17.45 18.25 -12.68
C LYS A 366 16.30 19.01 -13.34
N THR A 367 15.11 18.42 -13.37
CA THR A 367 13.91 19.01 -14.03
C THR A 367 13.14 20.01 -13.17
N ARG A 368 13.48 20.15 -11.89
CA ARG A 368 12.92 21.19 -11.03
C ARG A 368 13.45 22.55 -11.48
N ARG A 369 12.55 23.51 -11.73
CA ARG A 369 12.92 24.88 -12.13
C ARG A 369 13.81 25.52 -11.07
N LYS A 370 14.88 26.19 -11.49
CA LYS A 370 15.89 26.80 -10.60
C LYS A 370 15.27 27.85 -9.66
N HIS A 371 14.40 28.71 -10.15
CA HIS A 371 13.71 29.75 -9.35
C HIS A 371 12.69 29.17 -8.35
N ASN A 372 12.19 27.95 -8.59
CA ASN A 372 11.27 27.29 -7.66
C ASN A 372 12.07 26.42 -6.68
N ILE A 373 12.77 27.05 -5.74
CA ILE A 373 13.60 26.36 -4.74
C ILE A 373 12.72 25.71 -3.67
N ASN A 374 13.11 24.53 -3.16
CA ASN A 374 12.40 23.92 -2.04
C ASN A 374 12.89 24.51 -0.72
N ARG A 375 12.19 25.51 -0.21
CA ARG A 375 12.57 26.16 1.06
C ARG A 375 12.44 25.23 2.27
N PHE A 376 11.67 24.15 2.14
CA PHE A 376 11.43 23.20 3.24
C PHE A 376 12.41 22.02 3.28
N ILE A 377 13.41 21.93 2.38
CA ILE A 377 14.41 20.86 2.47
C ILE A 377 15.49 21.25 3.47
N VAL A 378 15.78 20.34 4.41
CA VAL A 378 16.95 20.45 5.30
C VAL A 378 18.13 19.72 4.66
N THR A 379 17.92 18.45 4.31
CA THR A 379 18.93 17.61 3.65
C THR A 379 18.37 17.07 2.36
N ALA A 380 19.01 17.43 1.24
CA ALA A 380 18.62 16.94 -0.07
C ALA A 380 18.82 15.42 -0.19
N ARG A 381 17.99 14.76 -1.01
CA ARG A 381 18.18 13.34 -1.32
C ARG A 381 19.58 13.04 -1.88
N VAL A 382 20.16 11.95 -1.41
CA VAL A 382 21.42 11.40 -1.94
C VAL A 382 21.25 11.03 -3.41
N ARG A 383 22.22 11.42 -4.24
CA ARG A 383 22.23 11.12 -5.67
C ARG A 383 23.20 10.00 -5.97
N ASN A 384 22.72 9.01 -6.71
CA ASN A 384 23.50 7.84 -7.08
C ASN A 384 24.59 8.12 -8.14
N MET A 385 24.55 9.30 -8.80
CA MET A 385 25.50 9.73 -9.83
C MET A 385 25.77 8.71 -10.96
N GLY A 386 24.80 7.83 -11.25
CA GLY A 386 24.94 6.80 -12.28
C GLY A 386 25.71 5.54 -11.88
N LYS A 387 26.21 5.44 -10.64
CA LYS A 387 26.88 4.24 -10.12
C LYS A 387 25.92 3.05 -10.09
N ARG A 388 26.38 1.85 -10.45
CA ARG A 388 25.54 0.64 -10.37
C ARG A 388 25.29 0.32 -8.89
N ARG A 389 24.04 -0.05 -8.54
CA ARG A 389 23.72 -0.57 -7.20
C ARG A 389 23.73 -2.08 -7.26
N ASP A 390 24.38 -2.71 -6.30
CA ASP A 390 24.36 -4.16 -6.19
C ASP A 390 23.03 -4.64 -5.60
N ARG A 391 22.58 -5.79 -6.12
CA ARG A 391 21.28 -6.37 -5.76
C ARG A 391 21.28 -7.01 -4.37
N LYS A 392 22.45 -7.12 -3.72
CA LYS A 392 22.66 -7.80 -2.44
C LYS A 392 22.61 -6.87 -1.21
N GLY A 393 22.52 -5.54 -1.38
CA GLY A 393 22.67 -4.58 -0.27
C GLY A 393 21.53 -3.58 -0.13
N SER A 394 20.27 -3.97 -0.37
CA SER A 394 19.10 -3.08 -0.22
C SER A 394 17.99 -3.67 0.61
#